data_AF-A0A7W9UJB3-F1
#
_entry.id   AF-A0A7W9UJB3-F1
#
_cell.length_a   1.000
_cell.length_b   1.000
_cell.length_c   1.000
_cell.angle_alpha   90.00
_cell.angle_beta   90.00
_cell.angle_gamma   90.00
#
_symmetry.space_group_name_H-M   'P 1'
#
loop_
_entity.id
_entity.type
_entity.pdbx_description
1 polymer ?
#
loop_
_entity_poly.entity_id
_entity_poly.type
_entity_poly.pdbx_seq_one_letter_code
_entity_poly.pdbx_strand_id
1 'polypeptide(L)' 'MGYGYVAHRRVVVNLLSGIAIAGVITKWRGPFYVLRDAAVHEGDNTAPADGEVLVDKANVDYIQAL' A
#
# COMPACT_ATOMS: atom_id res chain seq x y z
N MET A 1 -5.91 -14.40 -9.23
CA MET A 1 -6.07 -13.43 -10.32
C MET A 1 -5.70 -12.07 -9.80
N GLY A 2 -4.53 -11.56 -10.18
CA GLY A 2 -3.95 -10.35 -9.56
C GLY A 2 -4.54 -9.08 -10.16
N TYR A 3 -4.87 -8.11 -9.31
CA TYR A 3 -5.36 -6.79 -9.67
C TYR A 3 -4.30 -6.00 -10.45
N GLY A 4 -4.07 -6.33 -11.73
CA GLY A 4 -3.20 -5.56 -12.62
C GLY A 4 -3.63 -4.08 -12.73
N TYR A 5 -4.90 -3.80 -12.41
CA TYR A 5 -5.48 -2.46 -12.36
C TYR A 5 -4.70 -1.47 -11.46
N VAL A 6 -4.17 -1.92 -10.32
CA VAL A 6 -3.48 -1.03 -9.37
C VAL A 6 -1.98 -0.92 -9.60
N ALA A 7 -1.42 -1.62 -10.61
CA ALA A 7 -0.01 -1.49 -10.96
C ALA A 7 0.30 -0.08 -11.44
N HIS A 8 1.43 0.47 -10.98
CA HIS A 8 1.92 1.80 -11.34
C HIS A 8 0.94 2.94 -11.04
N ARG A 9 -0.03 2.70 -10.15
CA ARG A 9 -0.98 3.73 -9.69
C ARG A 9 -0.65 4.20 -8.29
N ARG A 10 -0.97 5.48 -8.04
CA ARG A 10 -1.07 6.01 -6.68
C ARG A 10 -2.29 5.36 -6.03
N VAL A 11 -2.11 4.80 -4.85
CA VAL A 11 -3.14 4.11 -4.10
C VAL A 11 -3.07 4.48 -2.63
N VAL A 12 -4.16 4.21 -1.93
CA VAL A 12 -4.19 4.09 -0.47
C VAL A 12 -4.53 2.64 -0.14
N VAL A 13 -3.64 1.97 0.58
CA VAL A 13 -3.82 0.59 1.05
C VAL A 13 -4.24 0.65 2.51
N ASN A 14 -5.47 0.25 2.78
CA ASN A 14 -6.00 0.20 4.15
C ASN A 14 -5.78 -1.19 4.71
N LEU A 15 -5.15 -1.27 5.87
CA LEU A 15 -4.82 -2.53 6.54
C LEU A 15 -5.90 -2.90 7.56
N LEU A 16 -6.02 -4.19 7.83
CA LEU A 16 -6.90 -4.73 8.89
C LEU A 16 -6.57 -4.17 10.28
N SER A 17 -5.36 -3.64 10.49
CA SER A 17 -4.95 -2.98 11.73
C SER A 17 -5.53 -1.57 11.91
N GLY A 18 -6.17 -1.00 10.88
CA GLY A 18 -6.62 0.40 10.86
C GLY A 18 -5.56 1.40 10.40
N ILE A 19 -4.34 0.93 10.09
CA ILE A 19 -3.28 1.74 9.47
C ILE A 19 -3.54 1.85 7.98
N ALA A 20 -3.29 3.02 7.40
CA ALA A 20 -3.32 3.22 5.95
C ALA A 20 -1.94 3.53 5.40
N ILE A 21 -1.62 3.01 4.23
CA ILE A 21 -0.36 3.28 3.52
C ILE A 21 -0.70 3.90 2.17
N ALA A 22 -0.40 5.18 2.01
CA ALA A 22 -0.53 5.88 0.75
C ALA A 22 0.78 5.76 -0.03
N GLY A 23 0.74 5.51 -1.34
CA GLY A 23 1.95 5.43 -2.16
C GLY A 23 1.69 4.91 -3.56
N VAL A 24 2.72 4.56 -4.31
CA VAL A 24 2.59 3.98 -5.66
C VAL A 24 2.92 2.50 -5.62
N ILE A 25 1.97 1.62 -5.99
CA ILE A 25 2.28 0.20 -6.17
C ILE A 25 3.14 0.05 -7.42
N THR A 26 4.40 -0.31 -7.25
CA THR A 26 5.33 -0.47 -8.37
C THR A 26 5.49 -1.91 -8.81
N LYS A 27 5.31 -2.86 -7.88
CA LYS A 27 5.46 -4.30 -8.13
C LYS A 27 4.52 -5.10 -7.23
N TRP A 28 4.24 -6.32 -7.63
CA TRP A 28 3.75 -7.37 -6.74
C TRP A 28 4.78 -8.50 -6.71
N ARG A 29 5.05 -9.06 -5.54
CA ARG A 29 5.96 -10.20 -5.36
C ARG A 29 5.30 -11.22 -4.45
N GLY A 30 4.79 -12.30 -5.04
CA GLY A 30 4.09 -13.35 -4.30
C GLY A 30 2.96 -12.77 -3.45
N PRO A 31 3.01 -12.90 -2.10
CA PRO A 31 1.99 -12.39 -1.20
C PRO A 31 2.10 -10.88 -0.95
N PHE A 32 3.09 -10.18 -1.50
CA PHE A 32 3.33 -8.77 -1.19
C PHE A 32 2.92 -7.81 -2.31
N TYR A 33 2.41 -6.63 -1.93
CA TYR A 33 2.48 -5.41 -2.73
C TYR A 33 3.74 -4.63 -2.37
N VAL A 34 4.41 -4.07 -3.37
CA VAL A 34 5.59 -3.22 -3.17
C VAL A 34 5.22 -1.79 -3.52
N LEU A 35 5.19 -0.93 -2.51
CA LEU A 35 4.90 0.48 -2.63
C LEU A 35 6.20 1.29 -2.62
N ARG A 36 6.24 2.37 -3.39
CA ARG A 36 7.28 3.42 -3.35
C ARG A 36 6.62 4.77 -3.14
N ASP A 37 7.42 5.75 -2.71
CA ASP A 37 6.93 7.09 -2.38
C ASP A 37 5.77 6.99 -1.38
N ALA A 38 6.00 6.20 -0.32
CA ALA A 38 4.97 5.77 0.59
C ALA A 38 4.92 6.64 1.85
N ALA A 39 3.71 6.86 2.37
CA ALA A 39 3.45 7.48 3.65
C ALA A 39 2.53 6.55 4.47
N VAL A 40 2.86 6.38 5.74
CA VAL A 40 2.07 5.61 6.69
C VAL A 40 1.20 6.59 7.47
N HIS A 41 -0.10 6.31 7.51
CA HIS A 41 -1.10 7.05 8.25
C HIS A 41 -1.60 6.19 9.42
N GLU A 42 -1.47 6.72 10.62
CA GLU A 42 -1.94 6.11 11.87
C GLU A 42 -2.75 7.17 12.65
N GLY A 43 -4.08 7.14 12.46
CA GLY A 43 -4.95 8.22 12.92
C GLY A 43 -4.59 9.55 12.26
N ASP A 44 -4.37 10.58 13.08
CA ASP A 44 -3.96 11.91 12.60
C ASP A 44 -2.45 12.02 12.30
N ASN A 45 -1.67 10.99 12.64
CA ASN A 45 -0.22 10.98 12.40
C ASN A 45 0.08 10.47 11.00
N THR A 46 0.96 11.20 10.29
CA THR A 46 1.48 10.79 8.99
C THR A 46 2.99 10.80 9.03
N ALA A 47 3.61 9.68 8.67
CA ALA A 47 5.06 9.55 8.58
C ALA A 47 5.49 9.04 7.19
N PRO A 48 6.48 9.67 6.54
CA PRO A 48 7.04 9.14 5.31
C PRO A 48 7.74 7.81 5.59
N ALA A 49 7.58 6.84 4.70
CA ALA A 49 8.33 5.60 4.71
C ALA A 49 9.41 5.66 3.62
N ASP A 50 10.65 5.82 4.05
CA ASP A 50 11.79 5.89 3.16
C ASP A 50 12.04 4.53 2.47
N GLY A 51 12.10 4.53 1.14
CA GLY A 51 12.43 3.36 0.33
C GLY A 51 11.23 2.58 -0.22
N GLU A 52 11.33 1.25 -0.21
CA GLU A 52 10.27 0.34 -0.66
C GLU A 52 9.52 -0.24 0.54
N VAL A 53 8.20 -0.10 0.54
CA VAL A 53 7.33 -0.68 1.57
C VAL A 53 6.70 -1.96 1.03
N LEU A 54 6.91 -3.08 1.74
CA LEU A 54 6.27 -4.35 1.45
C LEU A 54 5.03 -4.49 2.31
N VAL A 55 3.88 -4.69 1.67
CA VAL A 55 2.60 -4.90 2.34
C VAL A 55 2.11 -6.31 2.04
N ASP A 56 1.87 -7.10 3.09
CA ASP A 56 1.27 -8.43 2.97
C ASP A 56 -0.21 -8.32 2.57
N LYS A 57 -0.57 -8.95 1.44
CA LYS A 57 -1.94 -9.02 0.91
C LYS A 57 -2.93 -9.59 1.90
N ALA A 58 -2.50 -10.48 2.80
CA ALA A 58 -3.38 -11.08 3.81
C ALA A 58 -3.85 -10.05 4.86
N ASN A 59 -3.10 -8.95 5.03
CA ASN A 59 -3.41 -7.89 5.99
C ASN A 59 -4.11 -6.69 5.35
N VAL A 60 -4.39 -6.73 4.06
CA VAL A 60 -5.09 -5.66 3.34
C VAL A 60 -6.58 -5.84 3.50
N ASP A 61 -7.25 -4.80 4.00
CA ASP A 61 -8.71 -4.73 4.02
C ASP A 61 -9.21 -4.35 2.61
N TYR A 62 -8.76 -3.20 2.10
CA TYR A 62 -9.04 -2.77 0.74
C TYR A 62 -7.97 -1.83 0.18
N ILE A 63 -7.97 -1.67 -1.14
CA ILE A 63 -7.10 -0.73 -1.87
C ILE A 63 -7.96 0.26 -2.62
N GLN A 64 -7.76 1.55 -2.36
CA GLN A 64 -8.34 2.63 -3.13
C GLN A 64 -7.33 3.10 -4.17
N ALA A 65 -7.68 3.01 -5.46
CA ALA A 65 -6.90 3.62 -6.53
C ALA A 65 -7.33 5.08 -6.74
N LEU A 66 -6.35 5.97 -6.90
CA LEU A 66 -6.55 7.38 -7.22
C LEU A 66 -6.39 7.65 -8.73
#